data_AF-A0A323VBH7-F1
#
_entry.id   AF-A0A323VBH7-F1
#
_cell.length_a   1.000
_cell.length_b   1.000
_cell.length_c   1.000
_cell.angle_alpha   90.00
_cell.angle_beta   90.00
_cell.angle_gamma   90.00
#
_symmetry.space_group_name_H-M   'P 1'
#
loop_
_entity.id
_entity.type
_entity.pdbx_description
1 polymer ?
#
loop_
_entity_poly.entity_id
_entity_poly.type
_entity_poly.pdbx_seq_one_letter_code
_entity_poly.pdbx_strand_id
1 'polypeptide(L)' 'MSDLPRDAHRGLREQLGVYALGHGTPAERAAVRAHLDGCAACRAELRELAPLASRLADVDPARLDELPGPPP' A
#
# COMPACT_ATOMS: atom_id res chain seq x y z
N MET A 1 -5.52 10.90 23.88
CA MET A 1 -6.22 10.16 22.80
C MET A 1 -5.16 9.36 22.06
N SER A 2 -5.20 8.05 22.28
CA SER A 2 -4.12 7.07 22.26
C SER A 2 -3.10 7.12 21.12
N ASP A 3 -1.84 7.36 21.50
CA ASP A 3 -0.62 7.07 20.76
C ASP A 3 -0.31 5.55 20.93
N LEU A 4 -0.95 4.69 20.12
CA LEU A 4 -0.48 3.31 19.92
C LEU A 4 0.82 3.40 19.09
N PRO A 5 1.87 2.67 19.49
CA PRO A 5 3.26 3.12 19.36
C PRO A 5 3.62 3.34 17.90
N ARG A 6 4.32 4.43 17.60
CA ARG A 6 4.73 4.87 16.25
C ARG A 6 5.35 3.74 15.38
N ASP A 7 5.92 2.71 16.00
CA ASP A 7 6.44 1.51 15.32
C ASP A 7 5.34 0.64 14.68
N ALA A 8 4.21 0.45 15.36
CA ALA A 8 3.06 -0.23 14.78
C ALA A 8 2.46 0.58 13.63
N HIS A 9 2.46 1.91 13.74
CA HIS A 9 2.06 2.80 12.65
C HIS A 9 3.03 2.70 11.46
N ARG A 10 4.35 2.61 11.68
CA ARG A 10 5.34 2.47 10.61
C ARG A 10 5.19 1.17 9.82
N GLY A 11 5.09 0.02 10.51
CA GLY A 11 4.91 -1.27 9.84
C GLY A 11 3.59 -1.35 9.07
N LEU A 12 2.55 -0.66 9.57
CA LEU A 12 1.26 -0.65 8.89
C LEU A 12 1.23 0.26 7.65
N ARG A 13 2.02 1.34 7.62
CA ARG A 13 2.15 2.19 6.42
C ARG A 13 2.68 1.41 5.23
N GLU A 14 3.68 0.55 5.44
CA GLU A 14 4.18 -0.35 4.40
C GLU A 14 3.07 -1.31 3.90
N GLN A 15 2.23 -1.81 4.81
CA GLN A 15 1.08 -2.66 4.47
C GLN A 15 -0.05 -1.92 3.73
N LEU A 16 -0.13 -0.58 3.79
CA LEU A 16 -1.16 0.17 3.05
C LEU A 16 -1.01 0.00 1.53
N GLY A 17 0.21 -0.07 1.02
CA GLY A 17 0.46 -0.33 -0.41
C GLY A 17 -0.02 -1.71 -0.83
N VAL A 18 0.34 -2.74 -0.06
CA VAL A 18 -0.13 -4.12 -0.27
C VAL A 18 -1.66 -4.19 -0.25
N TYR A 19 -2.28 -3.54 0.73
CA TYR A 19 -3.73 -3.47 0.86
C TYR A 19 -4.40 -2.72 -0.30
N ALA A 20 -3.85 -1.59 -0.74
CA ALA A 20 -4.37 -0.79 -1.84
C ALA A 20 -4.36 -1.54 -3.18
N LEU A 21 -3.36 -2.39 -3.40
CA LEU A 21 -3.25 -3.26 -4.57
C LEU A 21 -4.15 -4.52 -4.48
N GLY A 22 -4.88 -4.71 -3.38
CA GLY A 22 -5.73 -5.89 -3.17
C GLY A 22 -4.99 -7.16 -2.77
N HIS A 23 -3.73 -7.04 -2.35
CA HIS A 23 -2.89 -8.15 -1.91
C HIS A 23 -2.90 -8.33 -0.37
N GLY A 24 -2.15 -9.33 0.10
CA GLY A 24 -2.03 -9.68 1.51
C GLY A 24 -2.96 -10.81 1.94
N THR A 25 -2.54 -11.55 2.97
CA THR A 25 -3.34 -12.60 3.61
C THR A 25 -4.63 -12.02 4.22
N PRO A 26 -5.65 -12.86 4.46
CA PRO A 26 -6.86 -12.41 5.15
C PRO A 26 -6.58 -11.74 6.51
N ALA A 27 -5.58 -12.24 7.25
CA ALA A 27 -5.18 -11.72 8.55
C ALA A 27 -4.54 -10.32 8.43
N GLU A 28 -3.59 -10.13 7.51
CA GLU A 28 -2.95 -8.83 7.27
C GLU A 28 -3.98 -7.79 6.85
N ARG A 29 -4.89 -8.14 5.94
CA ARG A 29 -5.96 -7.24 5.52
C ARG A 29 -6.93 -6.89 6.65
N ALA A 30 -7.18 -7.81 7.58
CA ALA A 30 -8.00 -7.54 8.76
C ALA A 30 -7.30 -6.57 9.73
N ALA A 31 -6.00 -6.74 9.94
CA ALA A 31 -5.19 -5.83 10.76
C ALA A 31 -5.19 -4.40 10.19
N VAL A 32 -5.02 -4.26 8.86
CA VAL A 32 -5.09 -2.95 8.20
C VAL A 32 -6.47 -2.30 8.38
N ARG A 33 -7.57 -3.04 8.15
CA ARG A 33 -8.93 -2.50 8.38
C ARG A 33 -9.14 -2.03 9.82
N ALA A 34 -8.78 -2.85 10.80
CA ALA A 34 -8.94 -2.51 12.21
C ALA A 34 -8.18 -1.23 12.61
N HIS A 35 -7.01 -1.00 12.02
CA HIS A 35 -6.28 0.25 12.25
C HIS A 35 -6.90 1.45 11.52
N LEU A 36 -7.38 1.25 10.28
CA LEU A 36 -8.04 2.30 9.51
C LEU A 36 -9.31 2.80 10.21
N ASP A 37 -9.94 2.01 11.07
CA ASP A 37 -11.06 2.47 11.90
C ASP A 37 -10.62 3.58 12.88
N GLY A 38 -9.39 3.52 13.40
CA GLY A 38 -8.86 4.45 14.41
C GLY A 38 -7.96 5.57 13.88
N CYS A 39 -7.33 5.41 12.71
CA CYS A 39 -6.24 6.31 12.28
C CYS A 39 -6.59 7.17 11.06
N ALA A 40 -6.76 8.48 11.28
CA ALA A 40 -7.03 9.43 10.19
C ALA A 40 -5.84 9.62 9.22
N ALA A 41 -4.61 9.54 9.72
CA ALA A 41 -3.40 9.69 8.90
C ALA A 41 -3.27 8.55 7.89
N CYS A 42 -3.38 7.29 8.34
CA CYS A 42 -3.36 6.13 7.45
C CYS A 42 -4.53 6.11 6.45
N ARG A 43 -5.72 6.61 6.83
CA ARG A 43 -6.82 6.82 5.87
C ARG A 43 -6.51 7.89 4.82
N ALA A 44 -5.77 8.93 5.18
CA ALA A 44 -5.33 9.94 4.21
C ALA A 44 -4.31 9.36 3.24
N GLU A 45 -3.30 8.67 3.74
CA GLU A 45 -2.29 7.99 2.93
C GLU A 45 -2.90 6.94 2.00
N LEU A 46 -3.83 6.12 2.49
CA LEU A 46 -4.53 5.15 1.63
C LEU A 46 -5.29 5.83 0.49
N ARG A 47 -5.88 7.01 0.72
CA ARG A 47 -6.56 7.78 -0.35
C ARG A 47 -5.57 8.33 -1.39
N GLU A 48 -4.34 8.63 -0.99
CA GLU A 48 -3.28 9.05 -1.90
C GLU A 48 -2.73 7.88 -2.72
N LEU A 49 -2.66 6.68 -2.12
CA LEU A 49 -2.17 5.47 -2.78
C LEU A 49 -3.21 4.81 -3.71
N ALA A 50 -4.50 4.85 -3.36
CA ALA A 50 -5.55 4.13 -4.11
C ALA A 50 -5.59 4.45 -5.62
N PRO A 51 -5.40 5.69 -6.09
CA PRO A 51 -5.34 5.99 -7.52
C PRO A 51 -4.16 5.35 -8.26
N LEU A 52 -3.09 4.96 -7.56
CA LEU A 52 -1.93 4.29 -8.17
C LEU A 52 -2.26 2.86 -8.57
N ALA A 53 -3.17 2.20 -7.85
CA ALA A 53 -3.54 0.81 -8.15
C ALA A 53 -4.15 0.66 -9.55
N SER A 54 -4.99 1.60 -9.98
CA SER A 54 -5.55 1.58 -11.34
C SER A 54 -4.48 1.84 -12.40
N ARG A 55 -3.56 2.78 -12.15
CA ARG A 55 -2.43 3.06 -13.07
C ARG A 55 -1.50 1.86 -13.23
N LEU A 56 -1.26 1.13 -12.15
CA LEU A 56 -0.43 -0.08 -12.18
C LEU A 56 -1.12 -1.25 -12.89
N ALA A 57 -2.45 -1.32 -12.84
CA ALA A 57 -3.21 -2.33 -13.59
C ALA A 57 -3.12 -2.16 -15.11
N ASP A 58 -2.81 -0.94 -15.58
CA ASP A 58 -2.59 -0.65 -17.01
C ASP A 58 -1.17 -1.02 -17.50
N VAL A 59 -0.26 -1.39 -16.60
CA VAL A 59 1.12 -1.75 -16.96
C VAL A 59 1.16 -3.18 -17.49
N ASP A 60 1.76 -3.36 -18.67
CA ASP A 60 2.04 -4.69 -19.22
C ASP A 60 3.12 -5.40 -18.36
N PRO A 61 2.79 -6.51 -17.68
CA PRO A 61 3.75 -7.21 -16.84
C PRO A 61 4.90 -7.84 -17.65
N ALA A 62 4.72 -8.12 -18.95
CA ALA A 62 5.77 -8.70 -19.79
C ALA A 62 6.96 -7.75 -19.98
N ARG A 63 6.76 -6.44 -19.77
CA ARG A 63 7.85 -5.45 -19.83
C ARG A 63 8.78 -5.45 -18.63
N LEU A 64 8.44 -6.15 -17.55
CA LEU A 64 9.30 -6.23 -16.36
C LEU A 64 10.57 -7.06 -16.61
N ASP A 65 10.52 -7.98 -17.58
CA ASP A 65 11.66 -8.82 -17.97
C ASP A 65 12.60 -8.11 -18.98
N GLU A 66 12.17 -6.98 -19.54
CA GLU A 66 12.94 -6.19 -20.50
C GLU A 66 13.74 -5.10 -19.77
N LEU A 67 15.06 -5.32 -19.58
CA LEU A 67 15.94 -4.24 -19.15
C LEU A 67 16.19 -3.29 -20.33
N PRO A 68 15.82 -2.00 -20.25
CA PRO A 68 16.19 -1.05 -21.29
C PRO A 68 17.72 -0.92 -21.34
N GLY A 69 18.26 -0.89 -22.55
CA GLY A 69 19.67 -0.57 -22.76
C GLY A 69 19.99 0.85 -22.25
N PRO A 70 21.26 1.14 -21.91
CA PRO A 70 21.66 2.49 -21.53
C PRO A 70 21.34 3.49 -22.66
N PRO A 71 21.02 4.76 -22.34
CA PRO A 71 20.87 5.80 -23.35
C PRO A 71 22.19 6.03 -24.12
N PRO A 72 22.13 6.55 -25.37
CA PRO A 72 23.30 6.82 -26.20
C PRO A 72 24.23 7.89 -25.62
#